data_AF-A0A8T1X298-F1
#
_entry.id   AF-A0A8T1X298-F1
#
_cell.length_a   1.000
_cell.length_b   1.000
_cell.length_c   1.000
_cell.angle_alpha   90.00
_cell.angle_beta   90.00
_cell.angle_gamma   90.00
#
_symmetry.space_group_name_H-M   'P 1'
#
loop_
_entity.id
_entity.type
_entity.pdbx_description
1 polymer ?
#
loop_
_entity_poly.entity_id
_entity_poly.type
_entity_poly.pdbx_seq_one_letter_code
_entity_poly.pdbx_strand_id
1 'polypeptide(L)'
;MFLIGPPGSSRRLLSMRFCELLNKEVEYIAISQDTTESDLKQRREILNGAAIFTDQAPVRAAINGRVLVIDGLEKAERNVLPTLNNLLENREMMLDDGRFLMKAERYLTSQNA
;
A
#
# COMPACT_ATOMS: atom_id res chain seq x y z
N MET A 1 -8.62 7.49 6.70
CA MET A 1 -9.81 7.13 7.51
C MET A 1 -9.40 6.00 8.44
N PHE A 2 -9.73 6.09 9.73
CA PHE A 2 -9.47 5.03 10.69
C PHE A 2 -10.79 4.43 11.19
N LEU A 3 -10.82 3.12 11.39
CA LEU A 3 -11.95 2.42 11.99
C LEU A 3 -11.54 1.90 13.37
N ILE A 4 -12.02 2.57 14.42
CA ILE A 4 -11.67 2.30 15.81
C ILE A 4 -12.85 1.60 16.49
N GLY A 5 -12.56 0.60 17.32
CA GLY A 5 -13.59 -0.19 17.99
C GLY A 5 -12.97 -1.34 18.79
N PRO A 6 -13.80 -2.17 19.43
CA PRO A 6 -13.33 -3.30 20.23
C PRO A 6 -12.46 -4.28 19.40
N PRO A 7 -11.62 -5.09 20.07
CA PRO A 7 -10.86 -6.13 19.40
C PRO A 7 -11.81 -7.13 18.72
N GLY A 8 -11.38 -7.69 17.59
CA GLY A 8 -12.16 -8.63 16.79
C GLY A 8 -12.22 -8.26 15.31
N SER A 9 -12.83 -9.14 14.53
CA SER A 9 -12.87 -9.05 13.07
C SER A 9 -13.94 -8.10 12.52
N SER A 10 -14.86 -7.62 13.35
CA SER A 10 -16.04 -6.85 12.92
C SER A 10 -15.68 -5.60 12.12
N ARG A 11 -14.60 -4.91 12.49
CA ARG A 11 -14.11 -3.71 11.78
C ARG A 11 -13.64 -4.03 10.37
N ARG A 12 -12.80 -5.07 10.24
CA ARG A 12 -12.35 -5.56 8.94
C ARG A 12 -13.51 -6.07 8.11
N LEU A 13 -14.44 -6.83 8.70
CA LEU A 13 -15.61 -7.33 7.99
C LEU A 13 -16.45 -6.17 7.46
N LEU A 14 -16.69 -5.14 8.26
CA LEU A 14 -17.42 -3.94 7.85
C LEU A 14 -16.73 -3.22 6.68
N SER A 15 -15.41 -3.01 6.73
CA SER A 15 -14.68 -2.37 5.63
C SER A 15 -14.74 -3.19 4.35
N MET A 16 -14.61 -4.51 4.44
CA MET A 16 -14.71 -5.40 3.27
C MET A 16 -16.12 -5.40 2.68
N ARG A 17 -17.17 -5.52 3.52
CA ARG A 17 -18.57 -5.48 3.06
C ARG A 17 -18.94 -4.13 2.45
N PHE A 18 -18.44 -3.04 3.02
CA PHE A 18 -18.62 -1.71 2.44
C PHE A 18 -18.02 -1.62 1.03
N CYS A 19 -16.81 -2.14 0.81
CA CYS A 19 -16.18 -2.15 -0.50
C CYS A 19 -16.93 -3.05 -1.49
N GLU A 20 -17.38 -4.23 -1.04
CA GLU A 20 -18.18 -5.16 -1.83
C GLU A 20 -19.49 -4.53 -2.32
N LEU A 21 -20.23 -3.87 -1.42
CA LEU A 21 -21.47 -3.16 -1.77
C LEU A 21 -21.26 -2.03 -2.78
N LEU A 22 -20.09 -1.41 -2.79
CA LEU A 22 -19.72 -0.36 -3.73
C LEU A 22 -19.00 -0.87 -4.98
N ASN A 23 -18.88 -2.19 -5.13
CA ASN A 23 -18.11 -2.84 -6.19
C ASN A 23 -16.68 -2.26 -6.33
N LYS A 24 -16.02 -2.05 -5.19
CA LYS A 24 -14.64 -1.56 -5.12
C LYS A 24 -13.71 -2.73 -4.86
N GLU A 25 -12.75 -2.91 -5.75
CA GLU A 25 -11.63 -3.83 -5.53
C GLU A 25 -10.80 -3.39 -4.31
N VAL A 26 -10.32 -4.38 -3.56
CA VAL A 26 -9.59 -4.18 -2.31
C VAL A 26 -8.23 -4.85 -2.39
N GLU A 27 -7.20 -4.11 -1.97
CA GLU A 27 -5.91 -4.65 -1.61
C GLU A 27 -5.80 -4.65 -0.08
N TYR A 28 -5.40 -5.78 0.50
CA TYR A 28 -5.31 -5.94 1.95
C TYR A 28 -3.86 -6.15 2.39
N ILE A 29 -3.49 -5.53 3.50
CA ILE A 29 -2.24 -5.80 4.19
C ILE A 29 -2.44 -5.81 5.70
N ALA A 30 -1.85 -6.80 6.36
CA ALA A 30 -1.75 -6.86 7.82
C ALA A 30 -0.35 -6.43 8.23
N ILE A 31 -0.27 -5.45 9.13
CA ILE A 31 0.97 -4.95 9.70
C ILE A 31 1.23 -5.66 11.03
N SER A 32 2.48 -6.10 11.18
CA SER A 32 3.07 -6.67 12.39
C SER A 32 4.37 -5.96 12.71
N GLN A 33 4.97 -6.28 13.86
CA GLN A 33 6.30 -5.79 14.22
C GLN A 33 7.39 -6.28 13.25
N ASP A 34 7.18 -7.41 12.58
CA ASP A 34 8.11 -7.97 11.61
C ASP A 34 7.90 -7.42 10.18
N THR A 35 6.90 -6.55 9.97
CA THR A 35 6.65 -5.98 8.66
C THR A 35 7.83 -5.11 8.22
N THR A 36 8.27 -5.29 6.98
CA THR A 36 9.39 -4.55 6.39
C THR A 36 8.93 -3.64 5.25
N GLU A 37 9.80 -2.75 4.78
CA GLU A 37 9.51 -1.94 3.59
C GLU A 37 9.21 -2.80 2.35
N SER A 38 9.84 -3.97 2.23
CA SER A 38 9.60 -4.87 1.10
C SER A 38 8.19 -5.46 1.08
N ASP A 39 7.52 -5.53 2.22
CA ASP A 39 6.11 -5.95 2.35
C ASP A 39 5.14 -4.82 1.97
N LEU A 40 5.62 -3.57 1.92
CA LEU A 40 4.82 -2.40 1.54
C LEU A 40 5.04 -1.97 0.09
N LYS A 41 6.28 -2.09 -0.39
CA LYS A 41 6.72 -1.60 -1.69
C LYS A 41 6.74 -2.74 -2.69
N GLN A 42 7.88 -3.43 -2.74
CA GLN A 42 8.13 -4.52 -3.65
C GLN A 42 8.94 -5.59 -2.94
N ARG A 43 8.59 -6.85 -3.19
CA ARG A 43 9.40 -7.97 -2.75
C ARG A 43 10.28 -8.42 -3.91
N ARG A 44 11.58 -8.53 -3.66
CA ARG A 44 12.51 -9.12 -4.62
C ARG A 44 12.44 -10.63 -4.53
N GLU A 45 12.08 -11.27 -5.63
CA GLU A 45 11.98 -12.72 -5.76
C GLU A 45 12.97 -13.20 -6.83
N ILE A 46 13.45 -14.43 -6.72
CA ILE A 46 14.27 -15.04 -7.77
C ILE A 46 13.39 -15.99 -8.55
N LEU A 47 13.20 -15.69 -9.83
CA LEU A 47 12.47 -16.54 -10.76
C LEU A 47 13.39 -16.89 -11.94
N ASN A 48 13.61 -18.18 -12.17
CA ASN A 48 14.45 -18.69 -13.27
C ASN A 48 15.85 -18.06 -13.33
N GLY A 49 16.47 -17.81 -12.18
CA GLY A 49 17.82 -17.22 -12.09
C GLY A 49 17.87 -15.71 -12.27
N ALA A 50 16.72 -15.04 -12.50
CA ALA A 50 16.63 -13.59 -12.57
C ALA A 50 15.92 -13.02 -11.33
N ALA A 51 16.34 -11.84 -10.88
CA ALA A 51 15.62 -11.09 -9.85
C ALA A 51 14.41 -10.41 -10.47
N ILE A 52 13.23 -10.65 -9.90
CA ILE A 52 11.98 -9.96 -10.23
C ILE A 52 11.51 -9.15 -9.02
N PHE A 53 10.83 -8.04 -9.27
CA PHE A 53 10.25 -7.20 -8.22
C PHE A 53 8.72 -7.32 -8.29
N THR A 54 8.14 -7.86 -7.23
CA THR A 54 6.71 -8.09 -7.12
C THR A 54 6.07 -6.97 -6.31
N ASP A 55 5.22 -6.17 -6.96
CA ASP A 55 4.46 -5.07 -6.33
C ASP A 55 3.58 -5.57 -5.20
N GLN A 56 3.69 -4.96 -4.02
CA GLN A 56 2.89 -5.31 -2.85
C GLN A 56 1.57 -4.54 -2.80
N ALA A 57 0.71 -4.90 -1.84
CA ALA A 57 -0.66 -4.39 -1.74
C ALA A 57 -0.77 -2.85 -1.81
N PRO A 58 0.05 -2.05 -1.10
CA PRO A 58 -0.02 -0.59 -1.22
C PRO A 58 0.30 -0.06 -2.63
N VAL A 59 1.30 -0.65 -3.29
CA VAL A 59 1.70 -0.29 -4.66
C VAL A 59 0.60 -0.65 -5.65
N ARG A 60 0.09 -1.88 -5.60
CA ARG A 60 -1.03 -2.32 -6.46
C ARG A 60 -2.27 -1.47 -6.25
N ALA A 61 -2.56 -1.07 -5.00
CA ALA A 61 -3.69 -0.20 -4.70
C ALA A 61 -3.53 1.17 -5.36
N ALA A 62 -2.34 1.75 -5.25
CA ALA A 62 -2.03 3.05 -5.84
C ALA A 62 -2.09 3.03 -7.37
N ILE A 63 -1.53 2.00 -8.01
CA ILE A 63 -1.51 1.86 -9.48
C ILE A 63 -2.90 1.63 -10.05
N ASN A 64 -3.68 0.73 -9.43
CA ASN A 64 -4.97 0.30 -9.98
C ASN A 64 -6.16 1.12 -9.45
N GLY A 65 -5.93 2.10 -8.58
CA GLY A 65 -7.00 2.89 -7.97
C GLY A 65 -7.92 2.08 -7.03
N ARG A 66 -7.37 1.04 -6.40
CA ARG A 66 -8.11 0.14 -5.49
C ARG A 66 -8.11 0.69 -4.06
N VAL A 67 -9.07 0.22 -3.26
CA VAL A 67 -9.10 0.55 -1.83
C VAL A 67 -8.02 -0.27 -1.11
N LEU A 68 -7.11 0.41 -0.41
CA LEU A 68 -6.14 -0.24 0.47
C LEU A 68 -6.72 -0.36 1.89
N VAL A 69 -6.84 -1.59 2.40
CA VAL A 69 -7.18 -1.88 3.78
C VAL A 69 -5.92 -2.28 4.54
N ILE A 70 -5.56 -1.47 5.54
CA ILE A 70 -4.41 -1.69 6.41
C ILE A 70 -4.92 -2.12 7.79
N ASP A 71 -4.54 -3.31 8.21
CA ASP A 71 -4.88 -3.88 9.51
C ASP A 71 -3.66 -3.88 10.44
N GLY A 72 -3.83 -3.57 11.72
CA GLY A 72 -2.73 -3.58 12.69
C GLY A 72 -1.71 -2.45 12.55
N LEU A 73 -2.08 -1.29 11.98
CA LEU A 73 -1.14 -0.17 11.77
C LEU A 73 -0.46 0.29 13.07
N GLU A 74 -1.12 0.14 14.22
CA GLU A 74 -0.55 0.44 15.53
C GLU A 74 0.69 -0.40 15.90
N LYS A 75 0.93 -1.49 15.17
CA LYS A 75 2.08 -2.40 15.35
C LYS A 75 3.25 -2.08 14.42
N ALA A 76 3.11 -1.09 13.54
CA ALA A 76 4.13 -0.74 12.58
C ALA A 76 5.41 -0.24 13.27
N GLU A 77 6.55 -0.79 12.86
CA GLU A 77 7.86 -0.31 13.31
C GLU A 77 8.20 1.08 12.75
N ARG A 78 9.11 1.77 13.44
CA ARG A 78 9.46 3.17 13.12
C ARG A 78 10.01 3.36 11.72
N ASN A 79 10.66 2.36 11.14
CA ASN A 79 11.20 2.38 9.79
C ASN A 79 10.14 2.17 8.70
N VAL A 80 8.99 1.59 9.04
CA VAL A 80 7.91 1.26 8.09
C VAL A 80 6.95 2.44 7.90
N LEU A 81 6.68 3.18 8.98
CA LEU A 81 5.73 4.29 8.99
C LEU A 81 6.06 5.40 7.99
N PRO A 82 7.32 5.87 7.82
CA PRO A 82 7.65 6.90 6.83
C PRO A 82 7.31 6.47 5.39
N THR A 83 7.57 5.20 5.07
CA THR A 83 7.31 4.63 3.74
C THR A 83 5.81 4.59 3.44
N LEU A 84 4.97 4.21 4.42
CA LEU A 84 3.51 4.33 4.28
C LEU A 84 3.03 5.78 4.22
N ASN A 85 3.54 6.65 5.09
CA ASN A 85 3.09 8.04 5.18
C ASN A 85 3.36 8.81 3.87
N ASN A 86 4.52 8.63 3.24
CA ASN A 86 4.81 9.26 1.95
C ASN A 86 3.77 8.88 0.87
N LEU A 87 3.37 7.60 0.84
CA LEU A 87 2.34 7.13 -0.08
C LEU A 87 0.95 7.66 0.29
N LEU A 88 0.62 7.73 1.57
CA LEU A 88 -0.71 8.13 2.04
C LEU A 88 -0.93 9.65 1.95
N GLU A 89 0.10 10.45 2.26
CA GLU A 89 0.06 11.92 2.26
C GLU A 89 0.37 12.48 0.87
N ASN A 90 1.55 12.16 0.32
CA ASN A 90 2.05 12.77 -0.91
C ASN A 90 1.62 12.01 -2.17
N ARG A 91 1.12 10.78 -2.03
CA ARG A 91 0.88 9.83 -3.14
C ARG A 91 2.16 9.56 -3.92
N GLU A 92 3.28 9.50 -3.22
CA GLU A 92 4.60 9.33 -3.79
C GLU A 92 5.32 8.15 -3.15
N MET A 93 6.03 7.39 -3.97
CA MET A 93 6.82 6.25 -3.50
C MET A 93 7.87 5.88 -4.54
N MET A 94 9.14 5.86 -4.13
CA MET A 94 10.22 5.27 -4.93
C MET A 94 10.15 3.76 -4.84
N LEU A 95 10.13 3.04 -5.96
CA LEU A 95 10.12 1.58 -6.01
C LEU A 95 11.54 1.02 -6.21
N ASP A 96 11.76 -0.23 -5.82
CA ASP A 96 13.08 -0.86 -5.81
C ASP A 96 13.54 -1.28 -7.22
N ASP A 97 12.60 -1.41 -8.15
CA ASP A 97 12.86 -1.58 -9.59
C ASP A 97 13.17 -0.27 -10.33
N GLY A 98 13.25 0.86 -9.61
CA GLY A 98 13.57 2.19 -10.15
C GLY A 98 12.35 2.98 -10.66
N ARG A 99 11.14 2.43 -10.62
CA ARG A 99 9.92 3.21 -10.88
C ARG A 99 9.67 4.22 -9.75
N PHE A 100 9.05 5.34 -10.09
CA PHE A 100 8.58 6.33 -9.11
C PHE A 100 7.07 6.51 -9.24
N LEU A 101 6.34 6.21 -8.17
CA LEU A 101 4.92 6.53 -8.09
C LEU A 101 4.73 8.01 -7.74
N MET A 102 3.83 8.67 -8.46
CA MET A 102 3.42 10.05 -8.18
C MET A 102 2.00 10.30 -8.72
N LYS A 103 1.36 11.38 -8.28
CA LYS A 103 0.08 11.81 -8.86
C LYS A 103 0.24 12.16 -10.34
N ALA A 104 -0.73 11.75 -11.16
CA ALA A 104 -0.76 12.03 -12.59
C ALA A 104 -0.67 13.55 -12.91
N GLU A 105 -1.35 14.38 -12.13
CA GLU A 105 -1.34 15.85 -12.26
C GLU A 105 0.09 16.43 -12.15
N ARG A 106 0.87 15.90 -11.21
CA ARG A 106 2.25 16.35 -10.95
C ARG A 106 3.20 15.88 -12.05
N TYR A 107 2.99 14.68 -12.58
CA TYR A 107 3.74 14.17 -13.74
C TYR A 107 3.55 15.05 -14.97
N LEU A 108 2.30 15.43 -15.28
CA LEU A 108 1.98 16.32 -16.40
C LEU A 108 2.60 17.72 -16.23
N THR A 109 2.72 18.20 -15.00
CA THR A 109 3.36 19.49 -14.71
C THR A 109 4.88 19.42 -14.90
N SER A 110 5.53 18.33 -14.47
CA SER A 110 6.98 18.14 -14.63
C SER A 110 7.45 17.91 -16.07
N GLN A 111 6.57 17.49 -16.97
CA GLN A 111 6.86 17.35 -18.41
C GLN A 111 6.80 18.68 -19.18
N ASN A 112 6.13 19.69 -18.60
CA ASN A 112 5.90 21.00 -19.24
C ASN A 112 6.77 22.13 -18.66
N ALA A 113 7.70 21.79 -17.75
CA ALA A 113 8.65 22.71 -17.12
C ALA A 113 10.07 22.41 -17.64
#